data_AF-G1P6K7-F1
#
_entry.id   AF-G1P6K7-F1
#
_cell.length_a   1.000
_cell.length_b   1.000
_cell.length_c   1.000
_cell.angle_alpha   90.00
_cell.angle_beta   90.00
_cell.angle_gamma   90.00
#
_symmetry.space_group_name_H-M   'P 1'
#
loop_
_entity.id
_entity.type
_entity.pdbx_description
1 polymer ?
#
loop_
_entity_poly.entity_id
_entity_poly.type
_entity_poly.pdbx_seq_one_letter_code
_entity_poly.pdbx_strand_id
1 'polypeptide(L)'
;MAAVYSGISLKLKSKRTSWEDKLKLAHFAWISHQCILPNKEQVLLDWASQSLVAFYKKKLELKEDIVERLWVYVDNILHSKKLQHLLKNGKTITLQISLVKLQNREACQEQPAALAVVEPILDVLALLLRRGEEAIRNPHHVSLAFSILLAVPLDHLKPPEFGRVFPRVHSVLFTVLQCHPKVMLKAVPSFLNCFHRLVFSVMHEGRQKDKGGAEDLAGVLACARLVERMYSHIAARAEDFTVFSPFMVAQYVSEVQKVTLYPAVKGHLQEGIYLILDLCIEPDVQFLRASLPPGVRDVFKELHNDYVKYHRAKHEGERRYAV
;
A
#
# COMPACT_ATOMS: atom_id res chain seq x y z
N MET A 1 -33.82 -33.32 9.94
CA MET A 1 -33.61 -32.44 11.09
C MET A 1 -32.27 -31.74 10.93
N ALA A 2 -32.24 -30.45 10.62
CA ALA A 2 -31.00 -29.69 10.55
C ALA A 2 -30.53 -29.38 11.98
N ALA A 3 -29.44 -29.99 12.42
CA ALA A 3 -28.85 -29.69 13.71
C ALA A 3 -28.37 -28.23 13.70
N VAL A 4 -29.03 -27.36 14.46
CA VAL A 4 -28.54 -26.01 14.74
C VAL A 4 -27.29 -26.18 15.59
N TYR A 5 -26.11 -26.01 14.98
CA TYR A 5 -24.83 -26.12 15.70
C TYR A 5 -24.67 -24.93 16.65
N SER A 6 -25.08 -25.12 17.90
CA SER A 6 -24.81 -24.19 18.99
C SER A 6 -23.39 -24.38 19.55
N GLY A 7 -22.81 -23.31 20.12
CA GLY A 7 -21.52 -23.38 20.82
C GLY A 7 -20.27 -23.44 19.94
N ILE A 8 -20.35 -23.12 18.64
CA ILE A 8 -19.17 -23.10 17.74
C ILE A 8 -18.11 -22.12 18.26
N SER A 9 -18.48 -20.92 18.71
CA SER A 9 -17.55 -19.94 19.27
C SER A 9 -16.81 -20.48 20.50
N LEU A 10 -17.48 -21.27 21.34
CA LEU A 10 -16.88 -21.96 22.49
C LEU A 10 -15.92 -23.06 22.04
N LYS A 11 -16.30 -23.86 21.04
CA LYS A 11 -15.45 -24.92 20.47
C LYS A 11 -14.18 -24.37 19.82
N LEU A 12 -14.27 -23.24 19.10
CA LEU A 12 -13.11 -22.56 18.52
C LEU A 12 -12.11 -22.05 19.58
N LYS A 13 -12.62 -21.62 20.74
CA LYS A 13 -11.81 -21.14 21.87
C LYS A 13 -11.34 -22.26 22.82
N SER A 14 -11.93 -23.46 22.72
CA SER A 14 -11.63 -24.59 23.60
C SER A 14 -10.19 -25.09 23.41
N LYS A 15 -9.49 -25.37 24.51
CA LYS A 15 -8.19 -26.08 24.47
C LYS A 15 -8.34 -27.58 24.18
N ARG A 16 -9.54 -28.14 24.35
CA ARG A 16 -9.82 -29.58 24.18
C ARG A 16 -10.02 -29.99 22.72
N THR A 17 -10.31 -29.04 21.84
CA THR A 17 -10.56 -29.29 20.42
C THR A 17 -9.26 -29.17 19.63
N SER A 18 -8.97 -30.16 18.78
CA SER A 18 -7.80 -30.14 17.90
C SER A 18 -7.84 -28.94 16.93
N TRP A 19 -6.69 -28.46 16.48
CA TRP A 19 -6.63 -27.36 15.51
C TRP A 19 -7.21 -27.73 14.14
N GLU A 20 -7.05 -28.98 13.73
CA GLU A 20 -7.67 -29.50 12.51
C GLU A 20 -9.19 -29.45 12.58
N ASP A 21 -9.77 -29.84 13.72
CA ASP A 21 -11.21 -29.77 13.93
C ASP A 21 -11.70 -28.34 14.06
N LYS A 22 -10.93 -27.45 14.68
CA LYS A 22 -11.25 -26.02 14.74
C LYS A 22 -11.33 -25.40 13.34
N LEU A 23 -10.36 -25.70 12.48
CA LEU A 23 -10.37 -25.23 11.08
C LEU A 23 -11.56 -25.77 10.30
N LYS A 24 -11.87 -27.08 10.43
CA LYS A 24 -13.05 -27.69 9.80
C LYS A 24 -14.35 -27.05 10.30
N LEU A 25 -14.47 -26.83 11.61
CA LEU A 25 -15.62 -26.18 12.23
C LEU A 25 -15.76 -24.73 11.78
N ALA A 26 -14.66 -23.97 11.71
CA ALA A 26 -14.66 -22.59 11.24
C ALA A 26 -15.09 -22.50 9.77
N HIS A 27 -14.54 -23.36 8.91
CA HIS A 27 -14.91 -23.45 7.51
C HIS A 27 -16.39 -23.81 7.34
N PHE A 28 -16.87 -24.84 8.05
CA PHE A 28 -18.29 -25.20 8.04
C PHE A 28 -19.19 -24.05 8.52
N ALA A 29 -18.82 -23.38 9.61
CA ALA A 29 -19.59 -22.26 10.16
C ALA A 29 -19.69 -21.10 9.17
N TRP A 30 -18.63 -20.85 8.41
CA TRP A 30 -18.55 -19.81 7.40
C TRP A 30 -19.49 -20.07 6.22
N ILE A 31 -19.41 -21.26 5.62
CA ILE A 31 -20.18 -21.63 4.42
C ILE A 31 -21.65 -21.97 4.73
N SER A 32 -21.93 -22.51 5.93
CA SER A 32 -23.26 -23.03 6.26
C SER A 32 -24.24 -21.90 6.60
N HIS A 33 -25.35 -21.85 5.88
CA HIS A 33 -26.49 -20.98 6.21
C HIS A 33 -27.21 -21.40 7.50
N GLN A 34 -27.05 -22.67 7.92
CA GLN A 34 -27.68 -23.23 9.12
C GLN A 34 -26.93 -22.85 10.41
N CYS A 35 -25.68 -22.37 10.28
CA CYS A 35 -24.94 -21.81 11.40
C CYS A 35 -25.38 -20.37 11.65
N ILE A 36 -26.09 -20.12 12.76
CA ILE A 36 -26.47 -18.76 13.16
C ILE A 36 -25.43 -18.24 14.15
N LEU A 37 -24.61 -17.30 13.69
CA LEU A 37 -23.60 -16.62 14.50
C LEU A 37 -23.76 -15.11 14.31
N PRO A 38 -23.97 -14.32 15.38
CA PRO A 38 -24.00 -12.86 15.29
C PRO A 38 -22.67 -12.35 14.73
N ASN A 39 -22.72 -11.46 13.73
CA ASN A 39 -21.54 -10.95 13.02
C ASN A 39 -20.58 -12.07 12.58
N LYS A 40 -21.15 -13.15 12.00
CA LYS A 40 -20.44 -14.39 11.64
C LYS A 40 -19.06 -14.15 11.03
N GLU A 41 -19.00 -13.29 10.01
CA GLU A 41 -17.77 -13.00 9.28
C GLU A 41 -16.71 -12.36 10.19
N GLN A 42 -17.10 -11.41 11.04
CA GLN A 42 -16.22 -10.76 12.01
C GLN A 42 -15.70 -11.77 13.04
N VAL A 43 -16.59 -12.58 13.65
CA VAL A 43 -16.19 -13.54 14.71
C VAL A 43 -15.19 -14.56 14.19
N LEU A 44 -15.42 -15.08 12.98
CA LEU A 44 -14.56 -16.06 12.36
C LEU A 44 -13.22 -15.46 11.92
N LEU A 45 -13.24 -14.24 11.38
CA LEU A 45 -12.05 -13.52 11.00
C LEU A 45 -11.20 -13.11 12.22
N ASP A 46 -11.84 -12.63 13.28
CA ASP A 46 -11.17 -12.29 14.54
C ASP A 46 -10.54 -13.51 15.19
N TRP A 47 -11.23 -14.65 15.21
CA TRP A 47 -10.68 -15.89 15.75
C TRP A 47 -9.42 -16.33 14.99
N ALA A 48 -9.47 -16.36 13.66
CA ALA A 48 -8.31 -16.74 12.85
C ALA A 48 -7.17 -15.72 13.02
N SER A 49 -7.48 -14.43 12.98
CA SER A 49 -6.50 -13.35 13.13
C SER A 49 -5.83 -13.37 14.50
N GLN A 50 -6.59 -13.53 15.58
CA GLN A 50 -6.04 -13.61 16.95
C GLN A 50 -5.18 -14.86 17.14
N SER A 51 -5.55 -15.97 16.51
CA SER A 51 -4.78 -17.22 16.56
C SER A 51 -3.41 -17.04 15.89
N LEU A 52 -3.38 -16.46 14.69
CA LEU A 52 -2.14 -16.11 14.00
C LEU A 52 -1.31 -15.11 14.82
N VAL A 53 -1.93 -14.06 15.35
CA VAL A 53 -1.24 -13.08 16.21
C VAL A 53 -0.63 -13.73 17.45
N ALA A 54 -1.35 -14.66 18.09
CA ALA A 54 -0.83 -15.38 19.25
C ALA A 54 0.34 -16.29 18.88
N PHE A 55 0.29 -16.94 17.71
CA PHE A 55 1.36 -17.80 17.21
C PHE A 55 2.68 -17.05 17.04
N TYR A 56 2.70 -15.99 16.24
CA TYR A 56 3.95 -15.23 16.01
C TYR A 56 4.42 -14.41 17.22
N LYS A 57 3.50 -14.07 18.15
CA LYS A 57 3.90 -13.52 19.46
C LYS A 57 4.51 -14.58 20.40
N LYS A 58 4.70 -15.81 19.93
CA LYS A 58 5.17 -16.97 20.70
C LYS A 58 4.29 -17.26 21.93
N LYS A 59 3.01 -16.90 21.86
CA LYS A 59 2.01 -17.18 22.91
C LYS A 59 1.21 -18.45 22.62
N LEU A 60 1.36 -19.01 21.43
CA LEU A 60 0.66 -20.19 20.95
C LEU A 60 1.62 -20.98 20.06
N GLU A 61 1.75 -22.28 20.29
CA GLU A 61 2.53 -23.18 19.44
C GLU A 61 1.59 -23.88 18.45
N LEU A 62 1.88 -23.76 17.16
CA LEU A 62 1.15 -24.40 16.07
C LEU A 62 2.13 -25.09 15.14
N LYS A 63 1.69 -26.18 14.52
CA LYS A 63 2.40 -26.78 13.38
C LYS A 63 2.30 -25.86 12.16
N GLU A 64 3.32 -25.84 11.32
CA GLU A 64 3.37 -24.98 10.12
C GLU A 64 2.19 -25.22 9.17
N ASP A 65 1.75 -26.47 8.99
CA ASP A 65 0.59 -26.81 8.16
C ASP A 65 -0.71 -26.16 8.65
N ILE A 66 -0.87 -26.03 9.97
CA ILE A 66 -2.03 -25.36 10.58
C ILE A 66 -1.96 -23.86 10.35
N VAL A 67 -0.77 -23.26 10.43
CA VAL A 67 -0.55 -21.83 10.19
C VAL A 67 -0.88 -21.48 8.74
N GLU A 68 -0.40 -22.28 7.78
CA GLU A 68 -0.72 -22.10 6.37
C GLU A 68 -2.23 -22.21 6.11
N ARG A 69 -2.89 -23.23 6.69
CA ARG A 69 -4.34 -23.39 6.54
C ARG A 69 -5.16 -22.28 7.19
N LEU A 70 -4.68 -21.68 8.30
CA LEU A 70 -5.28 -20.49 8.90
C LEU A 70 -5.17 -19.28 7.96
N TRP A 71 -4.02 -19.11 7.32
CA TRP A 71 -3.81 -18.05 6.33
C TRP A 71 -4.70 -18.22 5.10
N VAL A 72 -4.77 -19.44 4.54
CA VAL A 72 -5.70 -19.78 3.45
C VAL A 72 -7.15 -19.52 3.87
N TYR A 73 -7.51 -19.82 5.11
CA TYR A 73 -8.86 -19.56 5.61
C TYR A 73 -9.18 -18.05 5.68
N VAL A 74 -8.25 -17.24 6.18
CA VAL A 74 -8.39 -15.77 6.22
C VAL A 74 -8.53 -15.23 4.80
N ASP A 75 -7.65 -15.66 3.89
CA ASP A 75 -7.67 -15.27 2.49
C ASP A 75 -9.02 -15.54 1.82
N ASN A 76 -9.55 -16.76 1.98
CA ASN A 76 -10.85 -17.15 1.45
C ASN A 76 -12.00 -16.27 1.96
N ILE A 77 -11.97 -15.89 3.24
CA ILE A 77 -12.97 -14.97 3.80
C ILE A 77 -12.85 -13.60 3.13
N LEU A 78 -11.64 -13.05 3.07
CA LEU A 78 -11.34 -11.72 2.51
C LEU A 78 -11.75 -11.61 1.03
N HIS A 79 -11.55 -12.66 0.24
CA HIS A 79 -11.91 -12.71 -1.16
C HIS A 79 -13.37 -13.08 -1.46
N SER A 80 -14.15 -13.42 -0.44
CA SER A 80 -15.49 -13.93 -0.70
C SER A 80 -16.46 -12.88 -1.22
N LYS A 81 -17.23 -13.26 -2.24
CA LYS A 81 -18.34 -12.43 -2.78
C LYS A 81 -19.32 -12.03 -1.68
N LYS A 82 -19.50 -12.90 -0.68
CA LYS A 82 -20.34 -12.64 0.49
C LYS A 82 -19.79 -11.47 1.29
N LEU A 83 -18.49 -11.48 1.63
CA LEU A 83 -17.85 -10.37 2.30
C LEU A 83 -17.98 -9.09 1.46
N GLN A 84 -17.64 -9.16 0.18
CA GLN A 84 -17.75 -8.02 -0.73
C GLN A 84 -19.18 -7.44 -0.79
N HIS A 85 -20.22 -8.28 -0.79
CA HIS A 85 -21.61 -7.84 -0.76
C HIS A 85 -22.02 -7.24 0.59
N LEU A 86 -21.62 -7.86 1.71
CA LEU A 86 -21.86 -7.30 3.05
C LEU A 86 -21.18 -5.94 3.22
N LEU A 87 -19.98 -5.84 2.67
CA LEU A 87 -19.26 -4.59 2.58
C LEU A 87 -20.07 -3.58 1.73
N LYS A 88 -20.47 -3.90 0.50
CA LYS A 88 -21.32 -2.99 -0.31
C LYS A 88 -22.59 -2.52 0.42
N ASN A 89 -23.17 -3.36 1.27
CA ASN A 89 -24.38 -3.05 2.05
C ASN A 89 -24.13 -2.24 3.34
N GLY A 90 -22.94 -1.67 3.51
CA GLY A 90 -22.65 -0.77 4.63
C GLY A 90 -22.25 -1.45 5.94
N LYS A 91 -22.10 -2.79 5.98
CA LYS A 91 -21.60 -3.45 7.20
C LYS A 91 -20.12 -3.12 7.43
N THR A 92 -19.79 -2.91 8.70
CA THR A 92 -18.44 -2.64 9.19
C THR A 92 -17.75 -3.95 9.54
N ILE A 93 -16.51 -4.12 9.06
CA ILE A 93 -15.65 -5.24 9.42
C ILE A 93 -14.36 -4.66 9.95
N THR A 94 -13.99 -5.04 11.15
CA THR A 94 -12.76 -4.58 11.80
C THR A 94 -11.65 -5.56 11.43
N LEU A 95 -10.72 -5.12 10.58
CA LEU A 95 -9.48 -5.83 10.32
C LEU A 95 -8.49 -5.48 11.43
N GLN A 96 -8.08 -6.47 12.23
CA GLN A 96 -7.08 -6.23 13.28
C GLN A 96 -5.72 -5.91 12.66
N ILE A 97 -5.33 -4.64 12.75
CA ILE A 97 -4.03 -4.09 12.27
C ILE A 97 -2.81 -4.87 12.78
N SER A 98 -2.95 -5.59 13.90
CA SER A 98 -1.90 -6.46 14.42
C SER A 98 -1.50 -7.59 13.49
N LEU A 99 -2.39 -8.03 12.59
CA LEU A 99 -2.07 -9.07 11.60
C LEU A 99 -1.09 -8.53 10.54
N VAL A 100 -1.29 -7.29 10.09
CA VAL A 100 -0.44 -6.63 9.09
C VAL A 100 0.94 -6.28 9.66
N LYS A 101 0.98 -5.74 10.89
CA LYS A 101 2.26 -5.39 11.54
C LYS A 101 3.18 -6.61 11.77
N LEU A 102 2.58 -7.78 11.92
CA LEU A 102 3.26 -9.04 12.18
C LEU A 102 3.81 -9.66 10.89
N GLN A 103 3.09 -9.49 9.78
CA GLN A 103 3.53 -9.93 8.44
C GLN A 103 4.84 -9.28 8.01
N ASN A 104 5.13 -8.02 8.40
CA ASN A 104 6.41 -7.38 8.07
C ASN A 104 7.62 -8.09 8.67
N ARG A 105 7.48 -8.54 9.93
CA ARG A 105 8.60 -9.14 10.66
C ARG A 105 9.00 -10.46 10.02
N GLU A 106 8.01 -11.18 9.50
CA GLU A 106 8.16 -12.49 8.88
C GLU A 106 8.47 -12.39 7.38
N ALA A 107 8.01 -11.36 6.68
CA ALA A 107 8.39 -11.10 5.30
C ALA A 107 9.87 -10.71 5.18
N CYS A 108 10.45 -10.08 6.21
CA CYS A 108 11.91 -9.92 6.35
C CYS A 108 12.65 -11.22 6.71
N GLN A 109 11.95 -12.32 7.02
CA GLN A 109 12.50 -13.64 7.33
C GLN A 109 12.20 -14.69 6.23
N GLU A 110 11.84 -14.24 5.02
CA GLU A 110 11.63 -15.10 3.84
C GLU A 110 10.56 -16.21 4.00
N GLN A 111 9.41 -15.92 4.60
CA GLN A 111 8.25 -16.84 4.50
C GLN A 111 7.33 -16.50 3.31
N PRO A 112 7.23 -17.36 2.28
CA PRO A 112 6.40 -17.11 1.09
C PRO A 112 4.89 -17.05 1.40
N ALA A 113 4.44 -17.69 2.49
CA ALA A 113 3.04 -17.65 2.92
C ALA A 113 2.56 -16.25 3.37
N ALA A 114 3.49 -15.35 3.75
CA ALA A 114 3.13 -14.02 4.26
C ALA A 114 2.63 -13.08 3.14
N LEU A 115 3.27 -13.09 1.97
CA LEU A 115 2.91 -12.23 0.82
C LEU A 115 1.55 -12.62 0.21
N ALA A 116 1.24 -13.92 0.18
CA ALA A 116 -0.04 -14.43 -0.31
C ALA A 116 -1.24 -13.83 0.43
N VAL A 117 -1.05 -13.40 1.69
CA VAL A 117 -2.12 -12.80 2.49
C VAL A 117 -2.09 -11.27 2.50
N VAL A 118 -0.91 -10.67 2.33
CA VAL A 118 -0.77 -9.20 2.24
C VAL A 118 -1.54 -8.66 1.03
N GLU A 119 -1.45 -9.30 -0.13
CA GLU A 119 -2.17 -8.91 -1.34
C GLU A 119 -3.71 -8.78 -1.12
N PRO A 120 -4.41 -9.82 -0.62
CA PRO A 120 -5.85 -9.76 -0.29
C PRO A 120 -6.20 -8.65 0.68
N ILE A 121 -5.38 -8.44 1.71
CA ILE A 121 -5.63 -7.41 2.73
C ILE A 121 -5.59 -6.03 2.09
N LEU A 122 -4.60 -5.77 1.21
CA LEU A 122 -4.51 -4.50 0.49
C LEU A 122 -5.69 -4.31 -0.47
N ASP A 123 -6.14 -5.36 -1.16
CA ASP A 123 -7.30 -5.31 -2.04
C ASP A 123 -8.60 -4.98 -1.28
N VAL A 124 -8.83 -5.64 -0.14
CA VAL A 124 -9.97 -5.35 0.74
C VAL A 124 -9.86 -3.95 1.33
N LEU A 125 -8.68 -3.53 1.76
CA LEU A 125 -8.45 -2.19 2.31
C LEU A 125 -8.76 -1.11 1.27
N ALA A 126 -8.30 -1.27 0.03
CA ALA A 126 -8.63 -0.38 -1.07
C ALA A 126 -10.16 -0.35 -1.31
N LEU A 127 -10.82 -1.50 -1.33
CA LEU A 127 -12.28 -1.58 -1.51
C LEU A 127 -13.05 -0.87 -0.38
N LEU A 128 -12.61 -1.01 0.86
CA LEU A 128 -13.20 -0.34 2.02
C LEU A 128 -13.06 1.18 1.91
N LEU A 129 -11.85 1.65 1.59
CA LEU A 129 -11.56 3.07 1.47
C LEU A 129 -12.29 3.71 0.28
N ARG A 130 -12.57 2.97 -0.80
CA ARG A 130 -13.31 3.50 -1.97
C ARG A 130 -14.73 3.97 -1.65
N ARG A 131 -15.30 3.62 -0.50
CA ARG A 131 -16.62 4.11 -0.08
C ARG A 131 -16.65 5.58 0.32
N GLY A 132 -15.49 6.19 0.53
CA GLY A 132 -15.37 7.60 0.86
C GLY A 132 -15.69 7.96 2.31
N GLU A 133 -15.57 9.25 2.60
CA GLU A 133 -15.61 9.80 3.95
C GLU A 133 -16.93 9.57 4.68
N GLU A 134 -18.05 9.63 3.94
CA GLU A 134 -19.40 9.49 4.51
C GLU A 134 -19.65 8.06 5.05
N ALA A 135 -18.98 7.06 4.48
CA ALA A 135 -19.07 5.68 4.94
C ALA A 135 -18.14 5.39 6.12
N ILE A 136 -16.98 6.04 6.20
CA ILE A 136 -15.99 5.84 7.26
C ILE A 136 -16.02 7.03 8.21
N ARG A 137 -16.93 6.97 9.18
CA ARG A 137 -17.17 8.07 10.14
C ARG A 137 -15.97 8.41 11.03
N ASN A 138 -15.09 7.46 11.31
CA ASN A 138 -13.92 7.68 12.16
C ASN A 138 -12.64 7.85 11.31
N PRO A 139 -12.05 9.07 11.26
CA PRO A 139 -10.81 9.35 10.53
C PRO A 139 -9.64 8.43 10.92
N HIS A 140 -9.62 7.98 12.18
CA HIS A 140 -8.57 7.09 12.67
C HIS A 140 -8.47 5.79 11.84
N HIS A 141 -9.60 5.26 11.36
CA HIS A 141 -9.60 4.05 10.53
C HIS A 141 -8.91 4.25 9.18
N VAL A 142 -9.01 5.45 8.62
CA VAL A 142 -8.30 5.80 7.38
C VAL A 142 -6.81 6.00 7.68
N SER A 143 -6.45 6.66 8.79
CA SER A 143 -5.05 6.85 9.19
C SER A 143 -4.33 5.52 9.45
N LEU A 144 -5.04 4.49 9.92
CA LEU A 144 -4.49 3.15 10.09
C LEU A 144 -4.05 2.52 8.76
N ALA A 145 -4.62 2.93 7.62
CA ALA A 145 -4.16 2.49 6.31
C ALA A 145 -2.69 2.89 6.07
N PHE A 146 -2.26 4.08 6.48
CA PHE A 146 -0.85 4.46 6.37
C PHE A 146 0.06 3.56 7.20
N SER A 147 -0.36 3.19 8.42
CA SER A 147 0.41 2.24 9.24
C SER A 147 0.52 0.87 8.58
N ILE A 148 -0.51 0.43 7.87
CA ILE A 148 -0.51 -0.81 7.08
C ILE A 148 0.41 -0.66 5.85
N LEU A 149 0.36 0.46 5.13
CA LEU A 149 1.19 0.65 3.95
C LEU A 149 2.68 0.74 4.30
N LEU A 150 3.02 1.44 5.39
CA LEU A 150 4.38 1.49 5.94
C LEU A 150 4.88 0.12 6.40
N ALA A 151 3.96 -0.79 6.68
CA ALA A 151 4.28 -2.12 7.11
C ALA A 151 4.76 -2.99 5.93
N VAL A 152 4.02 -2.96 4.82
CA VAL A 152 4.27 -3.83 3.66
C VAL A 152 5.71 -3.65 3.12
N PRO A 153 6.47 -4.75 2.95
CA PRO A 153 7.80 -4.68 2.34
C PRO A 153 7.67 -4.32 0.86
N LEU A 154 8.48 -3.36 0.41
CA LEU A 154 8.67 -3.03 -1.00
C LEU A 154 10.13 -3.23 -1.44
N ASP A 155 11.01 -3.51 -0.48
CA ASP A 155 12.44 -3.71 -0.68
C ASP A 155 12.73 -5.21 -0.71
N HIS A 156 13.72 -5.62 -1.52
CA HIS A 156 14.19 -7.02 -1.62
C HIS A 156 13.14 -8.04 -2.07
N LEU A 157 12.04 -7.60 -2.70
CA LEU A 157 11.06 -8.50 -3.30
C LEU A 157 11.59 -9.09 -4.60
N LYS A 158 11.15 -10.31 -4.95
CA LYS A 158 11.43 -10.83 -6.30
C LYS A 158 10.67 -9.98 -7.33
N PRO A 159 11.20 -9.80 -8.56
CA PRO A 159 10.55 -8.99 -9.60
C PRO A 159 9.05 -9.28 -9.84
N PRO A 160 8.57 -10.55 -9.92
CA PRO A 160 7.15 -10.82 -10.09
C PRO A 160 6.31 -10.48 -8.84
N GLU A 161 6.89 -10.59 -7.64
CA GLU A 161 6.23 -10.24 -6.38
C GLU A 161 6.10 -8.72 -6.26
N PHE A 162 7.16 -7.99 -6.60
CA PHE A 162 7.15 -6.53 -6.65
C PHE A 162 6.03 -6.01 -7.59
N GLY A 163 5.94 -6.57 -8.80
CA GLY A 163 4.90 -6.23 -9.77
C GLY A 163 3.47 -6.52 -9.32
N ARG A 164 3.27 -7.38 -8.30
CA ARG A 164 1.95 -7.69 -7.72
C ARG A 164 1.62 -6.87 -6.48
N VAL A 165 2.61 -6.64 -5.62
CA VAL A 165 2.44 -5.94 -4.33
C VAL A 165 2.40 -4.43 -4.54
N PHE A 166 3.30 -3.89 -5.36
CA PHE A 166 3.41 -2.45 -5.59
C PHE A 166 2.09 -1.82 -6.08
N PRO A 167 1.39 -2.34 -7.11
CA PRO A 167 0.15 -1.72 -7.58
C PRO A 167 -0.95 -1.69 -6.53
N ARG A 168 -0.93 -2.63 -5.57
CA ARG A 168 -1.92 -2.70 -4.47
C ARG A 168 -1.63 -1.67 -3.40
N VAL A 169 -0.36 -1.51 -3.00
CA VAL A 169 0.05 -0.42 -2.09
C VAL A 169 -0.27 0.94 -2.72
N HIS A 170 0.06 1.11 -4.00
CA HIS A 170 -0.33 2.28 -4.78
C HIS A 170 -1.86 2.46 -4.79
N SER A 171 -2.65 1.42 -5.07
CA SER A 171 -4.12 1.51 -5.13
C SER A 171 -4.73 1.94 -3.80
N VAL A 172 -4.23 1.44 -2.66
CA VAL A 172 -4.72 1.87 -1.34
C VAL A 172 -4.40 3.34 -1.13
N LEU A 173 -3.14 3.75 -1.33
CA LEU A 173 -2.71 5.13 -1.14
C LEU A 173 -3.47 6.10 -2.06
N PHE A 174 -3.66 5.70 -3.31
CA PHE A 174 -4.40 6.46 -4.31
C PHE A 174 -5.87 6.61 -3.93
N THR A 175 -6.48 5.56 -3.39
CA THR A 175 -7.85 5.60 -2.89
C THR A 175 -7.99 6.56 -1.70
N VAL A 176 -7.00 6.62 -0.80
CA VAL A 176 -7.00 7.61 0.29
C VAL A 176 -6.95 9.02 -0.27
N LEU A 177 -6.06 9.29 -1.23
CA LEU A 177 -5.98 10.58 -1.91
C LEU A 177 -7.33 10.96 -2.52
N GLN A 178 -7.94 10.06 -3.30
CA GLN A 178 -9.18 10.37 -4.03
C GLN A 178 -10.42 10.46 -3.14
N CYS A 179 -10.63 9.47 -2.28
CA CYS A 179 -11.90 9.27 -1.58
C CYS A 179 -11.91 9.82 -0.14
N HIS A 180 -10.75 10.16 0.44
CA HIS A 180 -10.62 10.68 1.81
C HIS A 180 -9.75 11.94 1.91
N PRO A 181 -10.03 12.99 1.12
CA PRO A 181 -9.23 14.22 1.12
C PRO A 181 -9.07 14.85 2.51
N LYS A 182 -10.13 14.94 3.32
CA LYS A 182 -10.06 15.60 4.65
C LYS A 182 -9.13 14.87 5.61
N VAL A 183 -9.13 13.54 5.58
CA VAL A 183 -8.22 12.75 6.43
C VAL A 183 -6.80 12.78 5.90
N MET A 184 -6.65 12.71 4.57
CA MET A 184 -5.36 12.84 3.91
C MET A 184 -4.69 14.17 4.27
N LEU A 185 -5.41 15.30 4.22
CA LEU A 185 -4.88 16.63 4.54
C LEU A 185 -4.40 16.76 5.99
N LYS A 186 -5.10 16.13 6.93
CA LYS A 186 -4.66 16.08 8.34
C LYS A 186 -3.47 15.16 8.56
N ALA A 187 -3.13 14.32 7.58
CA ALA A 187 -2.10 13.31 7.67
C ALA A 187 -1.10 13.37 6.49
N VAL A 188 -0.91 14.55 5.87
CA VAL A 188 -0.01 14.73 4.72
C VAL A 188 1.37 14.14 4.96
N PRO A 189 2.02 14.31 6.13
CA PRO A 189 3.33 13.68 6.38
C PRO A 189 3.29 12.15 6.29
N SER A 190 2.20 11.51 6.77
CA SER A 190 2.04 10.05 6.70
C SER A 190 1.75 9.58 5.27
N PHE A 191 0.94 10.34 4.54
CA PHE A 191 0.67 10.10 3.12
C PHE A 191 1.96 10.20 2.29
N LEU A 192 2.70 11.29 2.44
CA LEU A 192 3.96 11.53 1.73
C LEU A 192 5.00 10.48 2.10
N ASN A 193 5.11 10.07 3.36
CA ASN A 193 6.03 8.98 3.73
C ASN A 193 5.71 7.67 2.98
N CYS A 194 4.43 7.31 2.87
CA CYS A 194 4.02 6.14 2.08
C CYS A 194 4.32 6.33 0.59
N PHE A 195 4.08 7.52 0.06
CA PHE A 195 4.34 7.83 -1.35
C PHE A 195 5.83 7.79 -1.68
N HIS A 196 6.69 8.38 -0.85
CA HIS A 196 8.14 8.36 -1.06
C HIS A 196 8.70 6.95 -1.02
N ARG A 197 8.17 6.07 -0.16
CA ARG A 197 8.53 4.63 -0.20
C ARG A 197 8.20 4.00 -1.56
N LEU A 198 7.06 4.33 -2.18
CA LEU A 198 6.76 3.85 -3.53
C LEU A 198 7.77 4.40 -4.55
N VAL A 199 8.02 5.71 -4.54
CA VAL A 199 9.00 6.36 -5.43
C VAL A 199 10.37 5.71 -5.32
N PHE A 200 10.87 5.55 -4.09
CA PHE A 200 12.18 4.96 -3.80
C PHE A 200 12.24 3.51 -4.26
N SER A 201 11.20 2.70 -3.99
CA SER A 201 11.17 1.31 -4.44
C SER A 201 11.25 1.18 -5.97
N VAL A 202 10.59 2.07 -6.72
CA VAL A 202 10.71 2.11 -8.19
C VAL A 202 12.11 2.54 -8.64
N MET A 203 12.73 3.49 -7.93
CA MET A 203 14.11 3.89 -8.22
C MET A 203 15.11 2.74 -8.02
N HIS A 204 14.98 2.00 -6.92
CA HIS A 204 15.88 0.87 -6.63
C HIS A 204 15.67 -0.31 -7.58
N GLU A 205 14.42 -0.68 -7.86
CA GLU A 205 14.10 -1.76 -8.79
C GLU A 205 14.38 -1.36 -10.26
N GLY A 206 14.29 -0.07 -10.58
CA GLY A 206 14.54 0.49 -11.90
C GLY A 206 16.00 0.78 -12.23
N ARG A 207 16.93 0.39 -11.35
CA ARG A 207 18.37 0.57 -11.56
C ARG A 207 18.88 -0.30 -12.71
N GLN A 208 19.82 0.24 -13.48
CA GLN A 208 20.56 -0.51 -14.49
C GLN A 208 21.38 -1.61 -13.78
N LYS A 209 21.25 -2.84 -14.26
CA LYS A 209 21.98 -4.01 -13.75
C LYS A 209 23.08 -4.36 -14.76
N ASP A 210 24.30 -4.61 -14.30
CA ASP A 210 25.47 -4.93 -15.15
C ASP A 210 25.28 -6.20 -15.98
N LYS A 211 24.34 -7.09 -15.59
CA LYS A 211 23.98 -8.31 -16.31
C LYS A 211 22.49 -8.27 -16.62
N GLY A 212 22.18 -8.26 -17.91
CA GLY A 212 20.86 -7.97 -18.46
C GLY A 212 19.73 -8.82 -17.87
N GLY A 213 18.65 -8.13 -17.52
CA GLY A 213 17.34 -8.71 -17.19
C GLY A 213 16.26 -7.81 -17.76
N ALA A 214 16.00 -7.92 -19.07
CA ALA A 214 14.97 -7.13 -19.74
C ALA A 214 13.55 -7.57 -19.37
N GLU A 215 13.37 -8.82 -18.91
CA GLU A 215 12.07 -9.37 -18.51
C GLU A 215 11.49 -8.68 -17.27
N ASP A 216 12.34 -8.23 -16.35
CA ASP A 216 11.92 -7.55 -15.11
C ASP A 216 11.52 -6.08 -15.34
N LEU A 217 12.01 -5.47 -16.43
CA LEU A 217 11.86 -4.03 -16.68
C LEU A 217 10.40 -3.64 -16.98
N ALA A 218 9.62 -4.52 -17.61
CA ALA A 218 8.23 -4.24 -17.96
C ALA A 218 7.35 -4.02 -16.71
N GLY A 219 7.54 -4.83 -15.67
CA GLY A 219 6.83 -4.67 -14.39
C GLY A 219 7.20 -3.37 -13.69
N VAL A 220 8.49 -3.05 -13.63
CA VAL A 220 8.98 -1.81 -13.01
C VAL A 220 8.52 -0.57 -13.78
N LEU A 221 8.49 -0.63 -15.12
CA LEU A 221 7.95 0.46 -15.95
C LEU A 221 6.46 0.69 -15.69
N ALA A 222 5.67 -0.37 -15.51
CA ALA A 222 4.28 -0.23 -15.11
C ALA A 222 4.14 0.47 -13.75
N CYS A 223 5.00 0.12 -12.78
CA CYS A 223 5.06 0.80 -11.49
C CYS A 223 5.48 2.27 -11.60
N ALA A 224 6.44 2.61 -12.46
CA ALA A 224 6.88 3.98 -12.70
C ALA A 224 5.75 4.86 -13.26
N ARG A 225 4.93 4.33 -14.17
CA ARG A 225 3.72 5.02 -14.67
C ARG A 225 2.69 5.28 -13.58
N LEU A 226 2.55 4.37 -12.63
CA LEU A 226 1.67 4.58 -11.47
C LEU A 226 2.20 5.71 -10.56
N VAL A 227 3.52 5.79 -10.36
CA VAL A 227 4.15 6.89 -9.62
C VAL A 227 3.91 8.23 -10.31
N GLU A 228 4.16 8.32 -11.62
CA GLU A 228 3.89 9.51 -12.43
C GLU A 228 2.42 9.94 -12.32
N ARG A 229 1.49 8.99 -12.41
CA ARG A 229 0.06 9.26 -12.24
C ARG A 229 -0.25 9.79 -10.85
N MET A 230 0.34 9.24 -9.79
CA MET A 230 0.17 9.75 -8.43
C MET A 230 0.69 11.19 -8.31
N TYR A 231 1.87 11.51 -8.87
CA TYR A 231 2.38 12.87 -8.95
C TYR A 231 1.39 13.82 -9.63
N SER A 232 0.81 13.42 -10.76
CA SER A 232 -0.21 14.21 -11.47
C SER A 232 -1.42 14.53 -10.59
N HIS A 233 -1.90 13.56 -9.79
CA HIS A 233 -3.02 13.77 -8.89
C HIS A 233 -2.66 14.60 -7.65
N ILE A 234 -1.42 14.53 -7.17
CA ILE A 234 -0.90 15.43 -6.12
C ILE A 234 -0.82 16.86 -6.67
N ALA A 235 -0.27 17.05 -7.87
CA ALA A 235 -0.15 18.36 -8.51
C ALA A 235 -1.50 19.01 -8.82
N ALA A 236 -2.51 18.20 -9.21
CA ALA A 236 -3.88 18.67 -9.38
C ALA A 236 -4.53 19.19 -8.09
N ARG A 237 -3.91 18.97 -6.93
CA ARG A 237 -4.32 19.48 -5.61
C ARG A 237 -3.27 20.43 -5.03
N ALA A 238 -2.71 21.29 -5.89
CA ALA A 238 -1.63 22.21 -5.59
C ALA A 238 -1.77 22.95 -4.24
N GLU A 239 -2.96 23.49 -3.94
CA GLU A 239 -3.23 24.27 -2.73
C GLU A 239 -2.87 23.52 -1.43
N ASP A 240 -3.00 22.20 -1.45
CA ASP A 240 -2.77 21.33 -0.30
C ASP A 240 -1.30 20.88 -0.16
N PHE A 241 -0.51 20.98 -1.23
CA PHE A 241 0.81 20.35 -1.35
C PHE A 241 1.97 21.32 -1.66
N THR A 242 1.71 22.57 -2.03
CA THR A 242 2.75 23.57 -2.35
C THR A 242 3.80 23.69 -1.25
N VAL A 243 3.38 23.79 0.02
CA VAL A 243 4.29 23.87 1.19
C VAL A 243 5.23 22.66 1.32
N PHE A 244 4.85 21.50 0.79
CA PHE A 244 5.64 20.28 0.84
C PHE A 244 6.45 20.01 -0.44
N SER A 245 6.21 20.77 -1.50
CA SER A 245 6.84 20.58 -2.81
C SER A 245 8.38 20.63 -2.77
N PRO A 246 9.03 21.56 -2.04
CA PRO A 246 10.49 21.55 -1.92
C PRO A 246 10.99 20.26 -1.27
N PHE A 247 10.30 19.77 -0.24
CA PHE A 247 10.68 18.56 0.46
C PHE A 247 10.55 17.31 -0.44
N MET A 248 9.47 17.23 -1.24
CA MET A 248 9.28 16.15 -2.21
C MET A 248 10.41 16.13 -3.24
N VAL A 249 10.80 17.31 -3.77
CA VAL A 249 11.93 17.45 -4.69
C VAL A 249 13.25 17.05 -4.03
N ALA A 250 13.52 17.53 -2.82
CA ALA A 250 14.72 17.19 -2.06
C ALA A 250 14.86 15.68 -1.84
N GLN A 251 13.78 15.00 -1.48
CA GLN A 251 13.78 13.55 -1.28
C GLN A 251 13.99 12.79 -2.59
N TYR A 252 13.36 13.25 -3.68
CA TYR A 252 13.58 12.69 -5.01
C TYR A 252 15.05 12.77 -5.43
N VAL A 253 15.67 13.96 -5.37
CA VAL A 253 17.07 14.13 -5.81
C VAL A 253 18.06 13.41 -4.90
N SER A 254 17.74 13.32 -3.60
CA SER A 254 18.57 12.61 -2.62
C SER A 254 18.58 11.10 -2.83
N GLU A 255 17.50 10.55 -3.39
CA GLU A 255 17.41 9.12 -3.67
C GLU A 255 17.94 8.78 -5.06
N VAL A 256 17.58 9.58 -6.09
CA VAL A 256 18.00 9.30 -7.47
C VAL A 256 19.51 9.37 -7.64
N GLN A 257 20.23 10.20 -6.85
CA GLN A 257 21.71 10.23 -6.90
C GLN A 257 22.36 8.88 -6.53
N LYS A 258 21.65 7.99 -5.82
CA LYS A 258 22.18 6.72 -5.31
C LYS A 258 22.12 5.61 -6.36
N VAL A 259 21.36 5.79 -7.45
CA VAL A 259 21.07 4.75 -8.44
C VAL A 259 21.19 5.29 -9.85
N THR A 260 21.66 4.45 -10.78
CA THR A 260 21.61 4.77 -12.21
C THR A 260 20.40 4.09 -12.82
N LEU A 261 19.39 4.86 -13.23
CA LEU A 261 18.11 4.33 -13.72
C LEU A 261 18.12 3.98 -15.20
N TYR A 262 17.33 2.99 -15.61
CA TYR A 262 17.01 2.80 -17.02
C TYR A 262 16.32 4.06 -17.59
N PRO A 263 16.66 4.52 -18.81
CA PRO A 263 16.11 5.76 -19.36
C PRO A 263 14.59 5.83 -19.38
N ALA A 264 13.91 4.72 -19.70
CA ALA A 264 12.46 4.66 -19.73
C ALA A 264 11.82 4.82 -18.33
N VAL A 265 12.45 4.29 -17.27
CA VAL A 265 12.00 4.50 -15.88
C VAL A 265 12.30 5.93 -15.44
N LYS A 266 13.51 6.42 -15.74
CA LYS A 266 13.93 7.81 -15.45
C LYS A 266 12.95 8.81 -16.06
N GLY A 267 12.52 8.60 -17.30
CA GLY A 267 11.56 9.46 -17.99
C GLY A 267 10.25 9.62 -17.22
N HIS A 268 9.57 8.52 -16.88
CA HIS A 268 8.32 8.56 -16.11
C HIS A 268 8.47 9.24 -14.74
N LEU A 269 9.58 8.98 -14.04
CA LEU A 269 9.87 9.61 -12.75
C LEU A 269 10.19 11.12 -12.89
N GLN A 270 10.88 11.52 -13.95
CA GLN A 270 11.17 12.92 -14.26
C GLN A 270 9.90 13.71 -14.62
N GLU A 271 9.03 13.17 -15.47
CA GLU A 271 7.74 13.80 -15.78
C GLU A 271 6.94 14.03 -14.49
N GLY A 272 6.89 13.02 -13.61
CA GLY A 272 6.24 13.15 -12.30
C GLY A 272 6.84 14.26 -11.42
N ILE A 273 8.16 14.35 -11.29
CA ILE A 273 8.78 15.37 -10.43
C ILE A 273 8.73 16.77 -11.04
N TYR A 274 8.65 16.90 -12.36
CA TYR A 274 8.46 18.19 -13.04
C TYR A 274 7.12 18.82 -12.68
N LEU A 275 6.06 18.03 -12.54
CA LEU A 275 4.76 18.51 -12.06
C LEU A 275 4.81 19.06 -10.62
N ILE A 276 5.75 18.58 -9.80
CA ILE A 276 5.97 19.13 -8.45
C ILE A 276 6.84 20.38 -8.52
N LEU A 277 7.81 20.46 -9.43
CA LEU A 277 8.58 21.68 -9.67
C LEU A 277 7.71 22.84 -10.19
N ASP A 278 6.63 22.56 -10.91
CA ASP A 278 5.63 23.57 -11.30
C ASP A 278 4.93 24.21 -10.09
N LEU A 279 4.90 23.51 -8.93
CA LEU A 279 4.32 24.03 -7.69
C LEU A 279 5.30 24.86 -6.85
N CYS A 280 6.61 24.72 -7.10
CA CYS A 280 7.65 25.44 -6.37
C CYS A 280 7.72 26.90 -6.81
N ILE A 281 7.69 27.81 -5.86
CA ILE A 281 7.96 29.23 -6.10
C ILE A 281 9.47 29.52 -6.06
N GLU A 282 9.90 30.71 -6.53
CA GLU A 282 11.33 31.05 -6.56
C GLU A 282 12.04 30.91 -5.19
N PRO A 283 11.44 31.31 -4.05
CA PRO A 283 12.02 31.04 -2.73
C PRO A 283 12.25 29.55 -2.44
N ASP A 284 11.38 28.66 -2.92
CA ASP A 284 11.53 27.20 -2.75
C ASP A 284 12.75 26.68 -3.52
N VAL A 285 12.94 27.16 -4.74
CA VAL A 285 14.09 26.82 -5.58
C VAL A 285 15.38 27.32 -4.93
N GLN A 286 15.39 28.54 -4.39
CA GLN A 286 16.52 29.09 -3.66
C GLN A 286 16.82 28.29 -2.39
N PHE A 287 15.78 27.90 -1.65
CA PHE A 287 15.89 27.03 -0.49
C PHE A 287 16.54 25.69 -0.85
N LEU A 288 16.13 25.06 -1.96
CA LEU A 288 16.74 23.81 -2.43
C LEU A 288 18.22 23.98 -2.80
N ARG A 289 18.57 25.06 -3.50
CA ARG A 289 19.98 25.35 -3.85
C ARG A 289 20.86 25.55 -2.62
N ALA A 290 20.31 26.12 -1.55
CA ALA A 290 21.06 26.42 -0.33
C ALA A 290 21.15 25.22 0.63
N SER A 291 20.05 24.47 0.81
CA SER A 291 19.90 23.44 1.84
C SER A 291 20.42 22.06 1.44
N LEU A 292 20.47 21.74 0.15
CA LEU A 292 20.89 20.42 -0.31
C LEU A 292 22.40 20.19 -0.13
N PRO A 293 22.84 18.98 0.28
CA PRO A 293 24.26 18.61 0.31
C PRO A 293 24.94 18.76 -1.06
N PRO A 294 26.27 18.98 -1.14
CA PRO A 294 26.95 19.30 -2.39
C PRO A 294 26.64 18.34 -3.56
N GLY A 295 26.74 17.02 -3.36
CA GLY A 295 26.44 16.04 -4.42
C GLY A 295 24.98 16.05 -4.87
N VAL A 296 24.04 16.14 -3.92
CA VAL A 296 22.60 16.22 -4.21
C VAL A 296 22.26 17.52 -4.95
N ARG A 297 22.95 18.61 -4.59
CA ARG A 297 22.77 19.94 -5.17
C ARG A 297 23.14 19.95 -6.65
N ASP A 298 24.18 19.23 -7.05
CA ASP A 298 24.57 19.15 -8.46
C ASP A 298 23.55 18.36 -9.29
N VAL A 299 23.02 17.26 -8.75
CA VAL A 299 21.89 16.52 -9.35
C VAL A 299 20.66 17.41 -9.47
N PHE A 300 20.35 18.22 -8.45
CA PHE A 300 19.25 19.18 -8.51
C PHE A 300 19.47 20.26 -9.57
N LYS A 301 20.68 20.81 -9.71
CA LYS A 301 20.99 21.79 -10.75
C LYS A 301 20.73 21.23 -12.15
N GLU A 302 21.20 20.01 -12.42
CA GLU A 302 20.95 19.33 -13.70
C GLU A 302 19.45 19.14 -13.94
N LEU A 303 18.73 18.57 -12.96
CA LEU A 303 17.29 18.34 -13.04
C LEU A 303 16.51 19.65 -13.30
N HIS A 304 16.86 20.72 -12.58
CA HIS A 304 16.19 22.02 -12.71
C HIS A 304 16.49 22.68 -14.07
N ASN A 305 17.71 22.52 -14.60
CA ASN A 305 18.05 23.04 -15.93
C ASN A 305 17.25 22.31 -17.02
N ASP A 306 17.13 20.99 -16.93
CA ASP A 306 16.31 20.20 -17.84
C ASP A 306 14.82 20.57 -17.74
N TYR A 307 14.31 20.74 -16.52
CA TYR A 307 12.96 21.22 -16.26
C TYR A 307 12.67 22.56 -16.96
N VAL A 308 13.54 23.55 -16.77
CA VAL A 308 13.36 24.88 -17.39
C VAL A 308 13.40 24.78 -18.92
N LYS A 309 14.33 23.98 -19.46
CA LYS A 309 14.57 23.88 -20.90
C LYS A 309 13.49 23.10 -21.65
N TYR A 310 13.05 21.98 -21.12
CA TYR A 310 12.22 21.02 -21.85
C TYR A 310 10.77 20.98 -21.38
N HIS A 311 10.51 21.17 -20.08
CA HIS A 311 9.16 21.05 -19.52
C HIS A 311 8.46 22.41 -19.42
N ARG A 312 9.07 23.36 -18.70
CA ARG A 312 8.48 24.68 -18.47
C ARG A 312 8.28 25.46 -19.76
N ALA A 313 9.29 25.46 -20.63
CA ALA A 313 9.20 26.12 -21.94
C ALA A 313 8.09 25.53 -22.83
N LYS A 314 7.88 24.20 -22.78
CA LYS A 314 6.83 23.51 -23.52
C LYS A 314 5.44 23.87 -23.00
N HIS A 315 5.24 23.82 -21.68
CA HIS A 315 3.96 24.17 -21.05
C HIS A 315 3.59 25.65 -21.24
N GLU A 316 4.57 26.55 -21.16
CA GLU A 316 4.36 27.98 -21.45
C GLU A 316 4.03 28.22 -22.94
N GLY A 317 4.61 27.43 -23.84
CA GLY A 317 4.26 27.42 -25.26
C GLY A 317 2.83 26.95 -25.51
N GLU A 318 2.44 25.79 -24.97
CA GLU A 318 1.08 25.22 -25.11
C GLU A 318 0.00 26.17 -24.56
N ARG A 319 0.25 26.84 -23.43
CA ARG A 319 -0.68 27.86 -22.88
C ARG A 319 -0.86 29.08 -23.79
N ARG A 320 0.14 29.45 -24.59
CA ARG A 320 0.05 30.59 -25.53
C ARG A 320 -0.76 30.28 -26.78
N TYR A 321 -0.89 29.00 -27.15
CA TYR A 321 -1.67 28.56 -28.33
C TYR A 321 -3.07 28.03 -27.97
N ALA A 322 -3.41 27.96 -26.68
CA ALA A 322 -4.72 27.51 -26.18
C ALA A 322 -5.71 28.67 -25.90
N VAL A 323 -5.44 29.87 -26.42
CA VAL A 323 -6.29 31.07 -26.31
C VAL A 323 -7.11 31.27 -27.58
#